data_AF-A0A2I1HC31-F1
#
_entry.id   AF-A0A2I1HC31-F1
#
_cell.length_a   1.000
_cell.length_b   1.000
_cell.length_c   1.000
_cell.angle_alpha   90.00
_cell.angle_beta   90.00
_cell.angle_gamma   90.00
#
_symmetry.space_group_name_H-M   'P 1'
#
loop_
_entity.id
_entity.type
_entity.pdbx_description
1 polymer ?
#
loop_
_entity_poly.entity_id
_entity_poly.type
_entity_poly.pdbx_seq_one_letter_code
_entity_poly.pdbx_strand_id
1 'polypeptide(L)'
;MNGKEFSNYPNDLNITWKDNKRTFHYKIMKAVAFGNNFSDQVVSSKSSSDVTTLFHKQVNPESNIRTSGVIFFGLHLESVHQYRIKLPKKRTLKIVNEASHSILTKRAKSMTKQVFNDFTNISKQYYNPEDKPLLKEVQFSVNDFKFKIRIGDEDVAVKKYKSETMMMAIDNGQISRDAYRDLTTIEEELPREWIIAEKRKEINNKMNNKIKINIVEMPQYIDSDSNETPDIFNPEVIDEVTTSIGKGAQRSIKDILKFIVPNLVKRNILNPQQPIVNIRISGDGRNVGKKVKHVMITFAILDDIDNIHNPNYHHTVVLYPGSENYESLDMLMIPFRNELRELTEIGLIIGGINWMFNLYFSSDWKFLAICLGFNSANSLFFCPWCPISKKEMSNVNKEWSISKQMDCINIYNGHHSVPLFNMIPLDHWIPDELHIMLRITDRLWNLVLHEIQETGYFNDVAREIIVKEMNRIKVNFHFWQEKGCQTWSFTSLMGQDKLKVLQFFDLSTILPPTRARAIRMLWDGFYDLYMDIRNPATNPKTFKRNAKMWLKIFLTPSTGVPNSDDFVQ
;
A
#
# COMPACT_ATOMS: atom_id res chain seq x y z
N MET A 1 28.90 -14.76 1.05
CA MET A 1 29.22 -15.31 -0.28
C MET A 1 27.90 -15.68 -0.94
N ASN A 2 27.50 -14.98 -1.99
CA ASN A 2 26.20 -15.14 -2.67
C ASN A 2 26.35 -16.02 -3.91
N GLY A 3 26.64 -17.31 -3.73
CA GLY A 3 26.68 -18.25 -4.85
C GLY A 3 25.64 -19.36 -4.67
N LYS A 4 25.19 -19.91 -5.80
CA LYS A 4 24.16 -20.96 -5.88
C LYS A 4 24.80 -22.26 -6.38
N GLU A 5 24.53 -23.34 -5.67
CA GLU A 5 24.97 -24.69 -6.05
C GLU A 5 23.96 -25.30 -7.03
N PHE A 6 24.47 -25.92 -8.10
CA PHE A 6 23.72 -26.72 -9.05
C PHE A 6 24.27 -28.14 -9.01
N SER A 7 23.54 -29.06 -8.38
CA SER A 7 23.92 -30.46 -8.26
C SER A 7 22.71 -31.39 -8.30
N ASN A 8 22.91 -32.60 -8.84
CA ASN A 8 21.97 -33.72 -8.78
C ASN A 8 22.52 -34.84 -7.86
N TYR A 9 23.29 -34.44 -6.85
CA TYR A 9 23.86 -35.37 -5.86
C TYR A 9 22.72 -36.02 -5.05
N PRO A 10 22.76 -37.33 -4.76
CA PRO A 10 23.87 -38.27 -4.91
C PRO A 10 23.99 -38.99 -6.26
N ASN A 11 23.12 -38.69 -7.22
CA ASN A 11 23.07 -39.39 -8.52
C ASN A 11 24.16 -38.91 -9.48
N ASP A 12 24.47 -37.61 -9.46
CA ASP A 12 25.63 -37.02 -10.15
C ASP A 12 26.67 -36.53 -9.14
N LEU A 13 27.93 -36.87 -9.39
CA LEU A 13 29.06 -36.47 -8.54
C LEU A 13 29.66 -35.14 -8.96
N ASN A 14 29.26 -34.57 -10.09
CA ASN A 14 29.71 -33.25 -10.50
C ASN A 14 28.81 -32.17 -9.89
N ILE A 15 29.41 -31.30 -9.09
CA ILE A 15 28.77 -30.09 -8.56
C ILE A 15 29.29 -28.90 -9.34
N THR A 16 28.38 -28.06 -9.81
CA THR A 16 28.74 -26.75 -10.35
C THR A 16 28.27 -25.67 -9.39
N TRP A 17 29.20 -24.88 -8.86
CA TRP A 17 28.89 -23.74 -7.99
C TRP A 17 29.15 -22.45 -8.76
N LYS A 18 28.16 -21.54 -8.77
CA LYS A 18 28.27 -20.26 -9.47
C LYS A 18 28.03 -19.12 -8.51
N ASP A 19 28.91 -18.12 -8.53
CA ASP A 19 28.62 -16.78 -8.05
C ASP A 19 28.59 -15.78 -9.20
N ASN A 20 28.26 -14.52 -8.90
CA ASN A 20 28.10 -13.45 -9.90
C ASN A 20 29.39 -13.16 -10.71
N LYS A 21 30.54 -13.74 -10.37
CA LYS A 21 31.82 -13.48 -11.03
C LYS A 21 32.57 -14.75 -11.48
N ARG A 22 32.27 -15.93 -10.93
CA ARG A 22 33.04 -17.17 -11.14
C ARG A 22 32.16 -18.41 -11.15
N THR A 23 32.53 -19.38 -11.99
CA THR A 23 31.97 -20.74 -11.98
C THR A 23 33.07 -21.70 -11.55
N PHE A 24 32.76 -22.55 -10.56
CA PHE A 24 33.65 -23.60 -10.08
C PHE A 24 33.01 -24.97 -10.36
N HIS A 25 33.78 -25.86 -10.96
CA HIS A 25 33.38 -27.25 -11.19
C HIS A 25 34.11 -28.15 -10.20
N TYR A 26 33.34 -29.00 -9.56
CA TYR A 26 33.79 -29.87 -8.50
C TYR A 26 33.32 -31.29 -8.78
N LYS A 27 34.17 -32.28 -8.52
CA LYS A 27 33.76 -33.68 -8.55
C LYS A 27 33.83 -34.25 -7.14
N ILE A 28 32.69 -34.66 -6.60
CA ILE A 28 32.63 -35.38 -5.32
C ILE A 28 33.33 -36.72 -5.51
N MET A 29 34.43 -36.91 -4.79
CA MET A 29 35.11 -38.19 -4.73
C MET A 29 34.42 -39.09 -3.72
N LYS A 30 34.03 -40.30 -4.14
CA LYS A 30 33.63 -41.38 -3.23
C LYS A 30 34.79 -42.33 -2.87
N ALA A 31 36.01 -41.80 -2.91
CA ALA A 31 37.22 -42.52 -2.54
C ALA A 31 38.17 -41.58 -1.78
N VAL A 32 38.83 -42.09 -0.74
CA VAL A 32 39.89 -41.40 0.01
C VAL A 32 41.12 -42.29 -0.03
N ALA A 33 42.22 -41.78 -0.57
CA ALA A 33 43.51 -42.43 -0.47
C ALA A 33 44.32 -41.84 0.70
N PHE A 34 45.01 -42.67 1.46
CA PHE A 34 45.74 -42.33 2.68
C PHE A 34 46.94 -43.28 2.88
N GLY A 35 47.72 -43.10 3.95
CA GLY A 35 48.96 -43.83 4.16
C GLY A 35 50.15 -43.21 3.40
N ASN A 36 51.34 -43.82 3.53
CA ASN A 36 52.55 -43.31 2.90
C ASN A 36 52.43 -43.40 1.37
N ASN A 37 52.62 -42.29 0.66
CA ASN A 37 52.44 -42.18 -0.79
C ASN A 37 51.04 -42.60 -1.29
N PHE A 38 50.00 -42.46 -0.46
CA PHE A 38 48.62 -42.83 -0.83
C PHE A 38 48.47 -44.33 -1.15
N SER A 39 49.26 -45.18 -0.51
CA SER A 39 49.24 -46.64 -0.68
C SER A 39 47.90 -47.29 -0.35
N ASP A 40 47.13 -46.70 0.56
CA ASP A 40 45.87 -47.23 1.05
C ASP A 40 44.70 -46.44 0.49
N GLN A 41 43.59 -47.10 0.18
CA GLN A 41 42.39 -46.45 -0.34
C GLN A 41 41.13 -47.02 0.29
N VAL A 42 40.22 -46.13 0.71
CA VAL A 42 38.85 -46.44 1.08
C VAL A 42 37.92 -45.94 0.00
N VAL A 43 37.03 -46.79 -0.50
CA VAL A 43 36.01 -46.43 -1.49
C VAL A 43 34.63 -46.83 -0.97
N SER A 44 33.63 -45.99 -1.18
CA SER A 44 32.23 -46.33 -0.93
C SER A 44 31.38 -46.07 -2.16
N SER A 45 30.49 -46.99 -2.49
CA SER A 45 29.49 -46.77 -3.54
C SER A 45 28.32 -45.91 -3.04
N LYS A 46 28.14 -45.75 -1.72
CA LYS A 46 26.97 -45.12 -1.10
C LYS A 46 27.05 -43.60 -1.14
N SER A 47 28.00 -42.99 -0.44
CA SER A 47 28.14 -41.53 -0.34
C SER A 47 29.53 -41.11 0.13
N SER A 48 29.93 -39.85 -0.06
CA SER A 48 31.19 -39.31 0.49
C SER A 48 31.27 -39.36 2.03
N SER A 49 30.12 -39.22 2.70
CA SER A 49 29.96 -39.40 4.15
C SER A 49 30.33 -40.81 4.61
N ASP A 50 29.94 -41.82 3.83
CA ASP A 50 30.20 -43.24 4.11
C ASP A 50 31.68 -43.58 3.93
N VAL A 51 32.33 -43.04 2.89
CA VAL A 51 33.80 -43.14 2.70
C VAL A 51 34.54 -42.62 3.93
N THR A 52 34.11 -41.47 4.47
CA THR A 52 34.77 -40.84 5.63
C THR A 52 34.60 -41.69 6.89
N THR A 53 33.43 -42.32 7.05
CA THR A 53 33.16 -43.25 8.15
C THR A 53 34.02 -44.50 8.04
N LEU A 54 34.16 -45.06 6.84
CA LEU A 54 35.02 -46.21 6.57
C LEU A 54 36.50 -45.86 6.78
N PHE A 55 36.95 -44.69 6.33
CA PHE A 55 38.31 -44.20 6.58
C PHE A 55 38.61 -44.08 8.08
N HIS A 56 37.72 -43.46 8.85
CA HIS A 56 37.91 -43.34 10.30
C HIS A 56 37.98 -44.69 11.00
N LYS A 57 37.18 -45.68 10.59
CA LYS A 57 37.28 -47.05 11.10
C LYS A 57 38.62 -47.71 10.75
N GLN A 58 39.17 -47.45 9.58
CA GLN A 58 40.43 -48.05 9.15
C GLN A 58 41.66 -47.42 9.83
N VAL A 59 41.61 -46.11 10.12
CA VAL A 59 42.69 -45.40 10.86
C VAL A 59 42.55 -45.57 12.38
N ASN A 60 41.33 -45.71 12.90
CA ASN A 60 41.08 -45.96 14.31
C ASN A 60 39.86 -46.89 14.48
N PRO A 61 40.07 -48.20 14.69
CA PRO A 61 39.01 -49.20 14.78
C PRO A 61 37.98 -48.95 15.89
N GLU A 62 38.34 -48.22 16.95
CA GLU A 62 37.45 -47.93 18.09
C GLU A 62 36.57 -46.68 17.86
N SER A 63 36.76 -45.95 16.77
CA SER A 63 36.00 -44.74 16.50
C SER A 63 34.56 -45.05 16.03
N ASN A 64 33.56 -44.59 16.80
CA ASN A 64 32.15 -44.59 16.43
C ASN A 64 31.68 -43.29 15.75
N ILE A 65 32.61 -42.55 15.12
CA ILE A 65 32.31 -41.25 14.52
C ILE A 65 31.51 -41.45 13.22
N ARG A 66 30.28 -40.92 13.21
CA ARG A 66 29.46 -40.78 11.99
C ARG A 66 29.55 -39.35 11.48
N THR A 67 30.08 -39.17 10.29
CA THR A 67 30.15 -37.87 9.60
C THR A 67 28.94 -37.69 8.69
N SER A 68 28.28 -36.53 8.73
CA SER A 68 27.18 -36.16 7.84
C SER A 68 27.49 -34.85 7.10
N GLY A 69 27.29 -34.83 5.78
CA GLY A 69 27.46 -33.64 4.93
C GLY A 69 28.33 -33.89 3.70
N VAL A 70 28.35 -32.96 2.75
CA VAL A 70 29.23 -33.02 1.57
C VAL A 70 30.64 -32.58 2.00
N ILE A 71 31.59 -33.51 2.03
CA ILE A 71 32.98 -33.24 2.41
C ILE A 71 33.84 -33.19 1.14
N PHE A 72 34.47 -32.04 0.91
CA PHE A 72 35.42 -31.83 -0.17
C PHE A 72 36.82 -32.29 0.26
N PHE A 73 37.35 -33.33 -0.37
CA PHE A 73 38.74 -33.76 -0.19
C PHE A 73 39.60 -33.21 -1.34
N GLY A 74 40.65 -32.45 -1.00
CA GLY A 74 41.54 -31.85 -2.01
C GLY A 74 42.62 -30.90 -1.47
N LEU A 75 42.96 -30.96 -0.17
CA LEU A 75 44.04 -30.14 0.41
C LEU A 75 45.08 -31.06 1.04
N HIS A 76 46.36 -30.90 0.63
CA HIS A 76 47.53 -31.57 1.17
C HIS A 76 47.48 -31.67 2.70
N LEU A 77 47.16 -32.87 3.20
CA LEU A 77 46.96 -33.19 4.61
C LEU A 77 48.24 -33.04 5.44
N GLU A 78 49.42 -33.06 4.82
CA GLU A 78 50.73 -32.83 5.45
C GLU A 78 50.75 -31.49 6.22
N SER A 79 50.30 -30.42 5.57
CA SER A 79 50.24 -29.06 6.14
C SER A 79 49.26 -28.97 7.33
N VAL A 80 48.15 -29.71 7.25
CA VAL A 80 47.11 -29.74 8.31
C VAL A 80 47.57 -30.61 9.50
N HIS A 81 48.27 -31.72 9.22
CA HIS A 81 48.85 -32.59 10.24
C HIS A 81 49.97 -31.86 10.99
N GLN A 82 50.89 -31.19 10.29
CA GLN A 82 51.92 -30.35 10.92
C GLN A 82 51.33 -29.18 11.73
N TYR A 83 50.20 -28.60 11.30
CA TYR A 83 49.51 -27.58 12.09
C TYR A 83 48.87 -28.14 13.38
N ARG A 84 48.37 -29.37 13.34
CA ARG A 84 47.75 -30.05 14.51
C ARG A 84 48.77 -30.58 15.53
N ILE A 85 49.99 -30.91 15.10
CA ILE A 85 51.09 -31.35 15.99
C ILE A 85 51.70 -30.18 16.79
N LYS A 86 51.52 -28.91 16.35
CA LYS A 86 51.95 -27.76 17.14
C LYS A 86 51.16 -27.72 18.46
N LEU A 87 51.86 -27.90 19.58
CA LEU A 87 51.36 -27.78 20.96
C LEU A 87 50.36 -26.61 21.09
N PRO A 88 49.25 -26.79 21.83
CA PRO A 88 48.24 -25.74 21.96
C PRO A 88 48.86 -24.56 22.70
N LYS A 89 49.24 -23.51 21.96
CA LYS A 89 49.54 -22.21 22.57
C LYS A 89 48.33 -21.83 23.41
N LYS A 90 48.53 -21.53 24.70
CA LYS A 90 47.53 -20.88 25.56
C LYS A 90 46.91 -19.76 24.72
N ARG A 91 45.64 -19.94 24.29
CA ARG A 91 44.97 -18.96 23.44
C ARG A 91 44.71 -17.72 24.30
N THR A 92 45.60 -16.74 24.22
CA THR A 92 45.35 -15.41 24.76
C THR A 92 44.09 -14.88 24.09
N LEU A 93 43.14 -14.42 24.89
CA LEU A 93 41.93 -13.81 24.36
C LEU A 93 42.33 -12.55 23.60
N LYS A 94 41.89 -12.43 22.34
CA LYS A 94 42.01 -11.17 21.58
C LYS A 94 41.44 -10.00 22.38
N ILE A 95 42.11 -8.86 22.31
CA ILE A 95 41.65 -7.59 22.88
C ILE A 95 40.28 -7.24 22.26
N VAL A 96 39.42 -6.57 23.02
CA VAL A 96 38.02 -6.31 22.64
C VAL A 96 37.92 -5.65 21.26
N ASN A 97 38.77 -4.66 20.97
CA ASN A 97 38.78 -3.91 19.72
C ASN A 97 39.25 -4.74 18.49
N GLU A 98 39.88 -5.89 18.72
CA GLU A 98 40.38 -6.80 17.67
C GLU A 98 39.49 -8.04 17.49
N ALA A 99 38.44 -8.16 18.31
CA ALA A 99 37.50 -9.27 18.28
C ALA A 99 36.25 -8.87 17.49
N SER A 100 35.74 -9.80 16.68
CA SER A 100 34.45 -9.58 16.03
C SER A 100 33.33 -9.56 17.06
N HIS A 101 32.24 -8.84 16.75
CA HIS A 101 31.09 -8.73 17.63
C HIS A 101 30.56 -10.11 18.07
N SER A 102 30.51 -11.10 17.16
CA SER A 102 30.12 -12.48 17.48
C SER A 102 31.00 -13.17 18.54
N ILE A 103 32.32 -12.91 18.53
CA ILE A 103 33.25 -13.44 19.53
C ILE A 103 32.97 -12.78 20.88
N LEU A 104 32.77 -11.46 20.90
CA LEU A 104 32.44 -10.71 22.10
C LEU A 104 31.11 -11.18 22.72
N THR A 105 30.07 -11.37 21.90
CA THR A 105 28.78 -11.90 22.35
C THR A 105 28.92 -13.30 22.96
N LYS A 106 29.74 -14.18 22.38
CA LYS A 106 29.98 -15.54 22.93
C LYS A 106 30.68 -15.48 24.29
N ARG A 107 31.67 -14.60 24.44
CA ARG A 107 32.35 -14.39 25.73
C ARG A 107 31.35 -13.87 26.78
N ALA A 108 30.54 -12.88 26.42
CA ALA A 108 29.52 -12.32 27.27
C ALA A 108 28.50 -13.37 27.74
N LYS A 109 28.01 -14.24 26.84
CA LYS A 109 27.13 -15.37 27.18
C LYS A 109 27.80 -16.38 28.11
N SER A 110 29.09 -16.69 27.87
CA SER A 110 29.84 -17.61 28.72
C SER A 110 29.99 -17.07 30.15
N MET A 111 30.31 -15.78 30.29
CA MET A 111 30.42 -15.13 31.60
C MET A 111 29.07 -15.09 32.30
N THR A 112 28.00 -14.73 31.58
CA THR A 112 26.63 -14.71 32.11
C THR A 112 26.20 -16.08 32.63
N LYS A 113 26.60 -17.17 31.96
CA LYS A 113 26.33 -18.53 32.43
C LYS A 113 27.00 -18.83 33.78
N GLN A 114 28.22 -18.33 34.00
CA GLN A 114 28.90 -18.46 35.30
C GLN A 114 28.17 -17.66 36.37
N VAL A 115 27.86 -16.38 36.09
CA VAL A 115 27.09 -15.50 36.99
C VAL A 115 25.75 -16.13 37.39
N PHE A 116 25.05 -16.76 36.44
CA PHE A 116 23.80 -17.46 36.72
C PHE A 116 23.98 -18.65 37.67
N ASN A 117 25.01 -19.47 37.45
CA ASN A 117 25.29 -20.62 38.32
C ASN A 117 25.63 -20.14 39.75
N ASP A 118 26.43 -19.08 39.86
CA ASP A 118 26.82 -18.50 41.14
C ASP A 118 25.61 -17.91 41.86
N PHE A 119 24.78 -17.13 41.15
CA PHE A 119 23.51 -16.64 41.70
C PHE A 119 22.62 -17.77 42.21
N THR A 120 22.48 -18.85 41.46
CA THR A 120 21.64 -20.01 41.82
C THR A 120 22.14 -20.72 43.07
N ASN A 121 23.45 -20.72 43.31
CA ASN A 121 24.05 -21.33 44.50
C ASN A 121 24.00 -20.40 45.71
N ILE A 122 24.33 -19.12 45.49
CA ILE A 122 24.35 -18.09 46.54
C ILE A 122 22.93 -17.84 47.05
N SER A 123 21.94 -17.73 46.17
CA SER A 123 20.56 -17.39 46.56
C SER A 123 19.96 -18.37 47.59
N LYS A 124 20.36 -19.65 47.56
CA LYS A 124 19.96 -20.67 48.55
C LYS A 124 20.42 -20.37 49.98
N GLN A 125 21.42 -19.53 50.15
CA GLN A 125 21.94 -19.12 51.47
C GLN A 125 21.18 -17.91 52.05
N TYR A 126 20.45 -17.17 51.20
CA TYR A 126 19.83 -15.89 51.57
C TYR A 126 18.29 -15.89 51.45
N TYR A 127 17.70 -16.87 50.77
CA TYR A 127 16.26 -16.99 50.55
C TYR A 127 15.75 -18.35 51.03
N ASN A 128 14.50 -18.40 51.50
CA ASN A 128 13.86 -19.66 51.88
C ASN A 128 13.66 -20.54 50.63
N PRO A 129 13.71 -21.89 50.73
CA PRO A 129 13.39 -22.78 49.63
C PRO A 129 12.01 -22.57 48.96
N GLU A 130 11.03 -22.00 49.68
CA GLU A 130 9.73 -21.64 49.09
C GLU A 130 9.77 -20.34 48.27
N ASP A 131 10.72 -19.45 48.58
CA ASP A 131 11.00 -18.26 47.79
C ASP A 131 11.72 -18.68 46.51
N LYS A 132 11.29 -18.15 45.35
CA LYS A 132 11.83 -18.52 44.03
C LYS A 132 12.69 -17.38 43.45
N PRO A 133 13.90 -17.12 43.99
CA PRO A 133 14.76 -16.06 43.49
C PRO A 133 15.17 -16.32 42.04
N LEU A 134 14.99 -15.32 41.18
CA LEU A 134 15.16 -15.41 39.73
C LEU A 134 16.10 -14.31 39.23
N LEU A 135 17.21 -14.71 38.63
CA LEU A 135 18.09 -13.81 37.91
C LEU A 135 17.55 -13.61 36.49
N LYS A 136 17.00 -12.42 36.21
CA LYS A 136 16.34 -12.12 34.93
C LYS A 136 17.30 -11.60 33.86
N GLU A 137 18.33 -10.85 34.26
CA GLU A 137 19.21 -10.16 33.32
C GLU A 137 20.57 -9.87 33.95
N VAL A 138 21.62 -9.88 33.11
CA VAL A 138 22.97 -9.46 33.46
C VAL A 138 23.39 -8.37 32.47
N GLN A 139 23.69 -7.19 33.01
CA GLN A 139 24.20 -6.03 32.25
C GLN A 139 25.62 -5.69 32.71
N PHE A 140 26.52 -5.46 31.76
CA PHE A 140 27.88 -5.02 32.04
C PHE A 140 28.50 -4.37 30.80
N SER A 141 29.60 -3.65 30.96
CA SER A 141 30.38 -3.10 29.86
C SER A 141 31.83 -3.57 29.90
N VAL A 142 32.46 -3.62 28.73
CA VAL A 142 33.91 -3.80 28.59
C VAL A 142 34.40 -2.78 27.58
N ASN A 143 35.16 -1.79 28.06
CA ASN A 143 35.43 -0.54 27.34
C ASN A 143 34.10 0.12 26.93
N ASP A 144 33.98 0.55 25.67
CA ASP A 144 32.77 1.18 25.14
C ASP A 144 31.68 0.19 24.73
N PHE A 145 31.94 -1.12 24.81
CA PHE A 145 30.96 -2.15 24.47
C PHE A 145 30.07 -2.44 25.67
N LYS A 146 28.76 -2.23 25.51
CA LYS A 146 27.74 -2.60 26.49
C LYS A 146 27.16 -3.97 26.12
N PHE A 147 26.98 -4.82 27.12
CA PHE A 147 26.37 -6.13 26.97
C PHE A 147 25.16 -6.22 27.89
N LYS A 148 24.02 -6.59 27.32
CA LYS A 148 22.77 -6.86 28.05
C LYS A 148 22.30 -8.27 27.69
N ILE A 149 22.35 -9.19 28.65
CA ILE A 149 21.98 -10.60 28.43
C ILE A 149 20.86 -10.98 29.38
N ARG A 150 19.68 -11.24 28.83
CA ARG A 150 18.55 -11.80 29.58
C ARG A 150 18.74 -13.30 29.80
N ILE A 151 18.36 -13.76 30.97
CA ILE A 151 18.47 -15.15 31.40
C ILE A 151 17.06 -15.74 31.51
N GLY A 152 16.89 -16.89 30.86
CA GLY A 152 15.59 -17.50 30.58
C GLY A 152 15.14 -17.22 29.15
N ASP A 153 14.34 -18.13 28.60
CA ASP A 153 13.64 -17.85 27.35
C ASP A 153 12.57 -16.79 27.65
N GLU A 154 12.56 -15.67 26.89
CA GLU A 154 11.36 -14.84 26.90
C GLU A 154 10.19 -15.75 26.49
N ASP A 155 9.08 -15.63 27.22
CA ASP A 155 7.83 -16.31 26.92
C ASP A 155 7.55 -16.23 25.42
N VAL A 156 7.27 -17.39 24.82
CA VAL A 156 6.95 -17.51 23.39
C VAL A 156 5.78 -16.60 23.03
N ALA A 157 4.82 -16.40 23.94
CA ALA A 157 3.71 -15.46 23.77
C ALA A 157 4.21 -14.00 23.71
N VAL A 158 5.17 -13.63 24.56
CA VAL A 158 5.75 -12.28 24.58
C VAL A 158 6.60 -12.01 23.33
N LYS A 159 7.42 -12.97 22.89
CA LYS A 159 8.17 -12.88 21.61
C LYS A 159 7.22 -12.71 20.42
N LYS A 160 6.15 -13.49 20.41
CA LYS A 160 5.11 -13.42 19.37
C LYS A 160 4.42 -12.06 19.39
N TYR A 161 3.96 -11.60 20.55
CA TYR A 161 3.32 -10.30 20.69
C TYR A 161 4.24 -9.14 20.25
N LYS A 162 5.51 -9.16 20.65
CA LYS A 162 6.50 -8.16 20.22
C LYS A 162 6.70 -8.13 18.70
N SER A 163 6.84 -9.30 18.08
CA SER A 163 7.01 -9.38 16.62
C SER A 163 5.75 -8.96 15.86
N GLU A 164 4.55 -9.30 16.34
CA GLU A 164 3.27 -8.85 15.76
C GLU A 164 3.09 -7.33 15.89
N THR A 165 3.36 -6.78 17.08
CA THR A 165 3.27 -5.34 17.34
C THR A 165 4.27 -4.55 16.49
N MET A 166 5.50 -5.05 16.38
CA MET A 166 6.52 -4.41 15.58
C MET A 166 6.21 -4.49 14.09
N MET A 167 5.69 -5.62 13.61
CA MET A 167 5.26 -5.74 12.22
C MET A 167 4.14 -4.73 11.90
N MET A 168 3.18 -4.56 12.81
CA MET A 168 2.12 -3.55 12.67
C MET A 168 2.69 -2.13 12.65
N ALA A 169 3.67 -1.83 13.49
CA ALA A 169 4.35 -0.53 13.48
C ALA A 169 5.13 -0.27 12.18
N ILE A 170 5.79 -1.29 11.63
CA ILE A 170 6.49 -1.22 10.35
C ILE A 170 5.51 -0.95 9.21
N ASP A 171 4.39 -1.67 9.17
CA ASP A 171 3.39 -1.52 8.10
C ASP A 171 2.69 -0.16 8.18
N ASN A 172 2.26 0.27 9.38
CA ASN A 172 1.61 1.57 9.58
C ASN A 172 2.58 2.74 9.35
N GLY A 173 3.85 2.57 9.74
CA GLY A 173 4.89 3.58 9.59
C GLY A 173 5.58 3.58 8.22
N GLN A 174 5.21 2.64 7.33
CA GLN A 174 5.86 2.43 6.03
C GLN A 174 7.39 2.31 6.14
N ILE A 175 7.87 1.67 7.20
CA ILE A 175 9.30 1.56 7.49
C ILE A 175 9.91 0.56 6.51
N SER A 176 10.88 1.00 5.71
CA SER A 176 11.57 0.11 4.78
C SER A 176 12.34 -0.97 5.53
N ARG A 177 12.59 -2.09 4.85
CA ARG A 177 13.38 -3.20 5.40
C ARG A 177 14.76 -2.75 5.88
N ASP A 178 15.41 -1.90 5.11
CA ASP A 178 16.75 -1.39 5.43
C ASP A 178 16.70 -0.39 6.59
N ALA A 179 15.71 0.51 6.62
CA ALA A 179 15.50 1.40 7.76
C ALA A 179 15.26 0.61 9.06
N TYR A 180 14.48 -0.48 9.00
CA TYR A 180 14.28 -1.34 10.15
C TYR A 180 15.57 -2.07 10.59
N ARG A 181 16.40 -2.49 9.64
CA ARG A 181 17.71 -3.08 9.96
C ARG A 181 18.62 -2.10 10.68
N ASP A 182 18.66 -0.85 10.25
CA ASP A 182 19.41 0.21 10.90
C ASP A 182 18.91 0.44 12.33
N LEU A 183 17.59 0.48 12.55
CA LEU A 183 17.00 0.57 13.88
C LEU A 183 17.42 -0.60 14.78
N THR A 184 17.39 -1.84 14.28
CA THR A 184 17.83 -3.03 15.06
C THR A 184 19.33 -3.10 15.31
N THR A 185 20.12 -2.23 14.68
CA THR A 185 21.56 -2.10 14.93
C THR A 185 21.83 -1.20 16.13
N ILE A 186 20.95 -0.23 16.39
CA ILE A 186 21.05 0.71 17.52
C ILE A 186 20.35 0.15 18.76
N GLU A 187 19.16 -0.42 18.59
CA GLU A 187 18.35 -0.95 19.69
C GLU A 187 18.38 -2.49 19.70
N GLU A 188 19.07 -3.05 20.68
CA GLU A 188 19.25 -4.50 20.81
C GLU A 188 17.97 -5.24 21.22
N GLU A 189 16.99 -4.53 21.79
CA GLU A 189 15.73 -5.11 22.22
C GLU A 189 14.72 -5.34 21.08
N LEU A 190 14.97 -4.77 19.90
CA LEU A 190 14.08 -4.97 18.76
C LEU A 190 14.23 -6.37 18.16
N PRO A 191 13.12 -7.02 17.75
CA PRO A 191 13.21 -8.26 17.00
C PRO A 191 14.06 -8.09 15.75
N ARG A 192 15.00 -9.01 15.49
CA ARG A 192 15.82 -8.96 14.27
C ARG A 192 14.94 -9.02 13.03
N GLU A 193 15.36 -8.37 11.95
CA GLU A 193 14.59 -8.27 10.70
C GLU A 193 14.11 -9.64 10.18
N TRP A 194 14.93 -10.68 10.25
CA TRP A 194 14.53 -12.02 9.80
C TRP A 194 13.36 -12.61 10.61
N ILE A 195 13.23 -12.28 11.90
CA ILE A 195 12.10 -12.69 12.75
C ILE A 195 10.82 -12.02 12.26
N ILE A 196 10.90 -10.72 11.94
CA ILE A 196 9.77 -9.98 11.38
C ILE A 196 9.38 -10.54 10.01
N ALA A 197 10.35 -10.85 9.15
CA ALA A 197 10.09 -11.44 7.83
C ALA A 197 9.44 -12.82 7.92
N GLU A 198 9.90 -13.70 8.82
CA GLU A 198 9.27 -14.98 9.09
C GLU A 198 7.84 -14.81 9.59
N LYS A 199 7.63 -13.85 10.50
CA LYS A 199 6.32 -13.55 11.05
C LYS A 199 5.34 -13.02 10.00
N ARG A 200 5.81 -12.12 9.12
CA ARG A 200 5.05 -11.63 7.96
C ARG A 200 4.64 -12.78 7.05
N LYS A 201 5.54 -13.72 6.78
CA LYS A 201 5.24 -14.93 5.98
C LYS A 201 4.18 -15.82 6.65
N GLU A 202 4.27 -16.02 7.96
CA GLU A 202 3.26 -16.77 8.73
C GLU A 202 1.87 -16.13 8.61
N ILE A 203 1.78 -14.80 8.76
CA ILE A 203 0.53 -14.05 8.68
C ILE A 203 -0.01 -14.07 7.25
N ASN A 204 0.84 -13.85 6.24
CA ASN A 204 0.45 -13.94 4.84
C ASN A 204 -0.12 -15.31 4.50
N ASN A 205 0.48 -16.40 4.98
CA ASN A 205 -0.06 -17.75 4.78
C ASN A 205 -1.43 -17.93 5.45
N LYS A 206 -1.60 -17.44 6.68
CA LYS A 206 -2.90 -17.49 7.38
C LYS A 206 -3.96 -16.67 6.66
N MET A 207 -3.60 -15.49 6.16
CA MET A 207 -4.49 -14.62 5.42
C MET A 207 -4.87 -15.26 4.08
N ASN A 208 -3.92 -15.82 3.34
CA ASN A 208 -4.21 -16.49 2.07
C ASN A 208 -5.12 -17.71 2.22
N ASN A 209 -5.10 -18.38 3.39
CA ASN A 209 -6.05 -19.45 3.70
C ASN A 209 -7.47 -18.94 3.99
N LYS A 210 -7.62 -17.70 4.46
CA LYS A 210 -8.93 -17.09 4.81
C LYS A 210 -9.52 -16.28 3.67
N ILE A 211 -8.68 -15.51 2.99
CA ILE A 211 -9.00 -14.59 1.91
C ILE A 211 -7.92 -14.82 0.86
N LYS A 212 -8.16 -15.78 -0.02
CA LYS A 212 -7.20 -16.16 -1.05
C LYS A 212 -7.07 -15.04 -2.09
N ILE A 213 -5.83 -14.76 -2.49
CA ILE A 213 -5.57 -13.91 -3.65
C ILE A 213 -5.48 -14.82 -4.87
N ASN A 214 -6.40 -14.64 -5.81
CA ASN A 214 -6.40 -15.33 -7.08
C ASN A 214 -5.71 -14.44 -8.12
N ILE A 215 -4.83 -15.03 -8.92
CA ILE A 215 -4.20 -14.36 -10.04
C ILE A 215 -5.00 -14.70 -11.30
N VAL A 216 -5.31 -13.67 -12.08
CA VAL A 216 -6.05 -13.74 -13.34
C VAL A 216 -5.14 -13.24 -14.44
N GLU A 217 -5.00 -14.01 -15.52
CA GLU A 217 -4.23 -13.58 -16.70
C GLU A 217 -5.04 -12.53 -17.48
N MET A 218 -4.36 -11.44 -17.85
CA MET A 218 -4.94 -10.31 -18.55
C MET A 218 -4.79 -10.49 -20.07
N PRO A 219 -5.77 -10.06 -20.87
CA PRO A 219 -5.57 -9.88 -22.31
C PRO A 219 -4.39 -8.95 -22.57
N GLN A 220 -3.71 -9.14 -23.70
CA GLN A 220 -2.47 -8.47 -24.09
C GLN A 220 -2.40 -7.00 -23.61
N TYR A 221 -1.47 -6.75 -22.70
CA TYR A 221 -1.11 -5.41 -22.24
C TYR A 221 -0.48 -4.65 -23.42
N ILE A 222 -1.17 -3.61 -23.89
CA ILE A 222 -0.57 -2.64 -24.80
C ILE A 222 0.15 -1.62 -23.93
N ASP A 223 1.48 -1.62 -24.05
CA ASP A 223 2.36 -0.67 -23.39
C ASP A 223 1.97 0.75 -23.83
N SER A 224 1.26 1.48 -22.97
CA SER A 224 1.06 2.90 -23.17
C SER A 224 2.19 3.60 -22.44
N ASP A 225 3.22 4.03 -23.16
CA ASP A 225 4.20 4.99 -22.67
C ASP A 225 3.43 6.18 -22.09
N SER A 226 3.31 6.23 -20.76
CA SER A 226 2.62 7.33 -20.11
C SER A 226 3.63 8.48 -20.00
N ASN A 227 3.46 9.52 -20.82
CA ASN A 227 4.14 10.80 -20.64
C ASN A 227 3.74 11.52 -19.32
N GLU A 228 2.87 10.89 -18.52
CA GLU A 228 2.46 11.37 -17.21
C GLU A 228 3.55 11.12 -16.16
N THR A 229 3.70 12.06 -15.24
CA THR A 229 4.58 11.89 -14.09
C THR A 229 4.06 10.75 -13.22
N PRO A 230 4.92 9.81 -12.81
CA PRO A 230 4.48 8.70 -12.00
C PRO A 230 4.14 9.14 -10.57
N ASP A 231 3.15 8.49 -9.97
CA ASP A 231 2.71 8.80 -8.61
C ASP A 231 3.52 8.02 -7.55
N ILE A 232 4.15 6.91 -7.95
CA ILE A 232 4.91 6.02 -7.07
C ILE A 232 6.33 5.81 -7.61
N PHE A 233 7.33 6.01 -6.74
CA PHE A 233 8.76 5.98 -7.08
C PHE A 233 9.55 4.87 -6.38
N ASN A 234 8.92 4.02 -5.55
CA ASN A 234 9.62 2.97 -4.83
C ASN A 234 10.20 1.92 -5.81
N PRO A 235 11.53 1.72 -5.87
CA PRO A 235 12.16 0.81 -6.83
C PRO A 235 11.72 -0.65 -6.68
N GLU A 236 11.50 -1.13 -5.45
CA GLU A 236 11.04 -2.51 -5.20
C GLU A 236 9.61 -2.69 -5.74
N VAL A 237 8.74 -1.71 -5.49
CA VAL A 237 7.36 -1.72 -6.01
C VAL A 237 7.36 -1.69 -7.54
N ILE A 238 8.19 -0.84 -8.15
CA ILE A 238 8.30 -0.74 -9.61
C ILE A 238 8.78 -2.06 -10.23
N ASP A 239 9.76 -2.73 -9.62
CA ASP A 239 10.28 -4.00 -10.12
C ASP A 239 9.22 -5.11 -10.02
N GLU A 240 8.59 -5.27 -8.86
CA GLU A 240 7.50 -6.24 -8.67
C GLU A 240 6.37 -6.01 -9.67
N VAL A 241 5.94 -4.76 -9.80
CA VAL A 241 4.90 -4.35 -10.75
C VAL A 241 5.28 -4.72 -12.19
N THR A 242 6.51 -4.41 -12.60
CA THR A 242 6.99 -4.71 -13.95
C THR A 242 6.98 -6.22 -14.21
N THR A 243 7.33 -7.03 -13.22
CA THR A 243 7.27 -8.50 -13.34
C THR A 243 5.85 -9.09 -13.34
N SER A 244 4.87 -8.31 -12.89
CA SER A 244 3.46 -8.69 -12.79
C SER A 244 2.61 -8.24 -13.99
N ILE A 245 3.22 -7.59 -14.99
CA ILE A 245 2.52 -7.17 -16.21
C ILE A 245 1.79 -8.36 -16.83
N GLY A 246 0.54 -8.13 -17.22
CA GLY A 246 -0.34 -9.16 -17.76
C GLY A 246 -1.05 -9.99 -16.69
N LYS A 247 -0.90 -9.68 -15.39
CA LYS A 247 -1.56 -10.42 -14.29
C LYS A 247 -2.38 -9.50 -13.40
N GLY A 248 -3.68 -9.74 -13.33
CA GLY A 248 -4.57 -9.15 -12.33
C GLY A 248 -4.61 -9.99 -11.06
N ALA A 249 -4.87 -9.35 -9.92
CA ALA A 249 -5.10 -9.97 -8.64
C ALA A 249 -6.53 -9.72 -8.18
N GLN A 250 -7.17 -10.76 -7.63
CA GLN A 250 -8.55 -10.71 -7.15
C GLN A 250 -8.72 -11.39 -5.80
N ARG A 251 -9.68 -10.92 -5.02
CA ARG A 251 -10.14 -11.52 -3.76
C ARG A 251 -11.64 -11.67 -3.79
N SER A 252 -12.16 -12.69 -3.11
CA SER A 252 -13.61 -12.83 -2.91
C SER A 252 -14.10 -11.77 -1.92
N ILE A 253 -15.11 -10.99 -2.30
CA ILE A 253 -15.76 -10.06 -1.37
C ILE A 253 -16.46 -10.83 -0.25
N LYS A 254 -17.01 -12.02 -0.55
CA LYS A 254 -17.65 -12.89 0.46
C LYS A 254 -16.67 -13.33 1.53
N ASP A 255 -15.45 -13.71 1.15
CA ASP A 255 -14.43 -14.12 2.12
C ASP A 255 -13.92 -12.95 2.97
N ILE A 256 -13.78 -11.77 2.37
CA ILE A 256 -13.48 -10.54 3.12
C ILE A 256 -14.60 -10.25 4.13
N LEU A 257 -15.87 -10.28 3.70
CA LEU A 257 -17.04 -10.04 4.56
C LEU A 257 -17.12 -11.04 5.72
N LYS A 258 -16.94 -12.34 5.47
CA LYS A 258 -16.87 -13.37 6.52
C LYS A 258 -15.80 -13.07 7.56
N PHE A 259 -14.70 -12.43 7.15
CA PHE A 259 -13.62 -12.05 8.05
C PHE A 259 -13.93 -10.78 8.86
N ILE A 260 -14.48 -9.73 8.24
CA ILE A 260 -14.65 -8.41 8.86
C ILE A 260 -15.97 -8.26 9.63
N VAL A 261 -17.08 -8.82 9.15
CA VAL A 261 -18.42 -8.65 9.78
C VAL A 261 -18.44 -9.08 11.26
N PRO A 262 -17.84 -10.21 11.66
CA PRO A 262 -17.79 -10.58 13.08
C PRO A 262 -17.06 -9.55 13.96
N ASN A 263 -16.07 -8.85 13.42
CA ASN A 263 -15.38 -7.78 14.14
C ASN A 263 -16.25 -6.53 14.27
N LEU A 264 -16.97 -6.16 13.20
CA LEU A 264 -17.88 -5.02 13.22
C LEU A 264 -19.05 -5.23 14.19
N VAL A 265 -19.58 -6.45 14.29
CA VAL A 265 -20.58 -6.82 15.31
C VAL A 265 -20.00 -6.67 16.72
N LYS A 266 -18.77 -7.16 16.98
CA LYS A 266 -18.11 -7.01 18.29
C LYS A 266 -17.88 -5.55 18.69
N ARG A 267 -17.70 -4.66 17.70
CA ARG A 267 -17.53 -3.21 17.88
C ARG A 267 -18.87 -2.47 18.00
N ASN A 268 -20.00 -3.17 17.99
CA ASN A 268 -21.35 -2.61 17.96
C ASN A 268 -21.61 -1.67 16.76
N ILE A 269 -20.90 -1.88 15.64
CA ILE A 269 -21.13 -1.13 14.40
C ILE A 269 -22.29 -1.77 13.63
N LEU A 270 -22.29 -3.10 13.53
CA LEU A 270 -23.36 -3.86 12.89
C LEU A 270 -24.27 -4.49 13.93
N ASN A 271 -25.58 -4.39 13.70
CA ASN A 271 -26.62 -4.91 14.57
C ASN A 271 -27.09 -6.30 14.10
N PRO A 272 -26.83 -7.39 14.84
CA PRO A 272 -27.29 -8.74 14.49
C PRO A 272 -28.81 -8.90 14.37
N GLN A 273 -29.59 -8.06 15.08
CA GLN A 273 -31.05 -8.06 14.99
C GLN A 273 -31.57 -7.35 13.73
N GLN A 274 -30.72 -6.57 13.06
CA GLN A 274 -31.01 -5.89 11.79
C GLN A 274 -29.87 -6.19 10.80
N PRO A 275 -29.83 -7.42 10.23
CA PRO A 275 -28.67 -7.92 9.50
C PRO A 275 -28.62 -7.37 8.07
N ILE A 276 -28.56 -6.05 7.92
CA ILE A 276 -28.41 -5.33 6.66
C ILE A 276 -27.09 -4.56 6.73
N VAL A 277 -26.27 -4.68 5.69
CA VAL A 277 -24.99 -3.97 5.57
C VAL A 277 -25.00 -3.12 4.31
N ASN A 278 -24.57 -1.87 4.43
CA ASN A 278 -24.47 -0.93 3.32
C ASN A 278 -23.02 -0.92 2.82
N ILE A 279 -22.81 -1.26 1.54
CA ILE A 279 -21.48 -1.36 0.92
C ILE A 279 -21.34 -0.30 -0.17
N ARG A 280 -20.25 0.47 -0.13
CA ARG A 280 -19.84 1.34 -1.24
C ARG A 280 -18.71 0.68 -2.03
N ILE A 281 -18.91 0.56 -3.33
CA ILE A 281 -17.89 0.15 -4.31
C ILE A 281 -17.28 1.40 -4.94
N SER A 282 -15.96 1.38 -5.12
CA SER A 282 -15.19 2.45 -5.76
C SER A 282 -14.02 1.86 -6.55
N GLY A 283 -13.49 2.61 -7.49
CA GLY A 283 -12.21 2.31 -8.11
C GLY A 283 -11.51 3.58 -8.59
N ASP A 284 -10.24 3.44 -8.92
CA ASP A 284 -9.38 4.51 -9.44
C ASP A 284 -8.23 3.88 -10.22
N GLY A 285 -7.65 4.65 -11.15
CA GLY A 285 -6.42 4.30 -11.85
C GLY A 285 -5.28 5.26 -11.49
N ARG A 286 -4.09 4.71 -11.26
CA ARG A 286 -2.88 5.49 -10.92
C ARG A 286 -1.64 5.03 -11.64
N ASN A 287 -0.68 5.95 -11.81
CA ASN A 287 0.58 5.65 -12.47
C ASN A 287 1.62 5.13 -11.46
N VAL A 288 2.15 3.92 -11.71
CA VAL A 288 3.20 3.31 -10.87
C VAL A 288 4.51 3.26 -11.65
N GLY A 289 5.46 4.11 -11.28
CA GLY A 289 6.63 4.36 -12.11
C GLY A 289 6.26 4.89 -13.51
N LYS A 290 7.26 5.19 -14.34
CA LYS A 290 7.03 5.79 -15.68
C LYS A 290 6.40 4.84 -16.70
N LYS A 291 6.07 3.60 -16.32
CA LYS A 291 5.85 2.49 -17.26
C LYS A 291 4.49 1.81 -17.14
N VAL A 292 3.86 1.77 -15.95
CA VAL A 292 2.70 0.89 -15.74
C VAL A 292 1.58 1.60 -14.97
N LYS A 293 0.45 1.80 -15.64
CA LYS A 293 -0.80 2.22 -14.99
C LYS A 293 -1.37 1.05 -14.18
N HIS A 294 -1.96 1.32 -13.03
CA HIS A 294 -2.65 0.34 -12.20
C HIS A 294 -4.07 0.77 -11.99
N VAL A 295 -4.99 -0.19 -12.03
CA VAL A 295 -6.38 0.04 -11.68
C VAL A 295 -6.69 -0.77 -10.43
N MET A 296 -7.29 -0.11 -9.45
CA MET A 296 -7.70 -0.70 -8.19
C MET A 296 -9.20 -0.55 -8.01
N ILE A 297 -9.83 -1.60 -7.49
CA ILE A 297 -11.24 -1.62 -7.13
C ILE A 297 -11.35 -2.05 -5.67
N THR A 298 -12.12 -1.29 -4.92
CA THR A 298 -12.26 -1.45 -3.47
C THR A 298 -13.73 -1.43 -3.09
N PHE A 299 -14.03 -1.93 -1.89
CA PHE A 299 -15.28 -1.64 -1.22
C PHE A 299 -15.04 -1.17 0.21
N ALA A 300 -15.99 -0.39 0.74
CA ALA A 300 -16.02 0.03 2.13
C ALA A 300 -17.40 -0.24 2.74
N ILE A 301 -17.45 -0.48 4.05
CA ILE A 301 -18.70 -0.60 4.81
C ILE A 301 -19.15 0.80 5.23
N LEU A 302 -20.32 1.22 4.75
CA LEU A 302 -20.89 2.54 5.03
C LEU A 302 -21.43 2.66 6.45
N ASP A 303 -21.74 1.54 7.11
CA ASP A 303 -22.22 1.53 8.49
C ASP A 303 -21.10 1.92 9.50
N ASP A 304 -19.82 1.77 9.13
CA ASP A 304 -18.67 2.23 9.94
C ASP A 304 -18.33 3.70 9.64
N ILE A 305 -19.27 4.59 10.00
CA ILE A 305 -19.27 6.02 9.63
C ILE A 305 -17.93 6.71 9.93
N ASP A 306 -17.38 6.47 11.12
CA ASP A 306 -16.14 7.10 11.58
C ASP A 306 -14.92 6.74 10.73
N ASN A 307 -14.98 5.62 10.00
CA ASN A 307 -13.88 5.07 9.22
C ASN A 307 -14.09 5.15 7.70
N ILE A 308 -15.19 5.72 7.21
CA ILE A 308 -15.50 5.82 5.76
C ILE A 308 -14.38 6.52 4.96
N HIS A 309 -13.71 7.50 5.57
CA HIS A 309 -12.61 8.25 4.96
C HIS A 309 -11.21 7.68 5.26
N ASN A 310 -11.13 6.64 6.11
CA ASN A 310 -9.86 6.04 6.48
C ASN A 310 -9.47 4.95 5.46
N PRO A 311 -8.35 5.09 4.73
CA PRO A 311 -7.96 4.15 3.68
C PRO A 311 -7.78 2.71 4.19
N ASN A 312 -7.50 2.50 5.49
CA ASN A 312 -7.36 1.15 6.07
C ASN A 312 -8.68 0.35 6.08
N TYR A 313 -9.81 1.01 5.85
CA TYR A 313 -11.14 0.41 5.81
C TYR A 313 -11.70 0.30 4.38
N HIS A 314 -10.85 0.56 3.38
CA HIS A 314 -11.16 0.34 1.97
C HIS A 314 -10.51 -0.97 1.56
N HIS A 315 -11.33 -1.99 1.33
CA HIS A 315 -10.86 -3.34 1.07
C HIS A 315 -10.71 -3.56 -0.43
N THR A 316 -9.46 -3.73 -0.89
CA THR A 316 -9.16 -4.05 -2.29
C THR A 316 -9.68 -5.43 -2.66
N VAL A 317 -10.48 -5.48 -3.73
CA VAL A 317 -11.07 -6.70 -4.30
C VAL A 317 -10.40 -7.05 -5.62
N VAL A 318 -10.07 -6.05 -6.43
CA VAL A 318 -9.42 -6.22 -7.73
C VAL A 318 -8.26 -5.23 -7.83
N LEU A 319 -7.11 -5.69 -8.32
CA LEU A 319 -5.95 -4.87 -8.63
C LEU A 319 -5.27 -5.42 -9.88
N TYR A 320 -5.00 -4.58 -10.88
CA TYR A 320 -4.28 -5.04 -12.07
C TYR A 320 -3.44 -3.94 -12.72
N PRO A 321 -2.32 -4.30 -13.38
CA PRO A 321 -1.59 -3.41 -14.26
C PRO A 321 -2.34 -3.26 -15.59
N GLY A 322 -2.65 -2.02 -15.96
CA GLY A 322 -3.42 -1.69 -17.15
C GLY A 322 -4.05 -0.31 -17.09
N SER A 323 -4.70 0.08 -18.17
CA SER A 323 -5.49 1.31 -18.23
C SER A 323 -6.91 1.09 -17.72
N GLU A 324 -7.53 2.16 -17.21
CA GLU A 324 -8.97 2.22 -16.97
C GLU A 324 -9.70 2.18 -18.32
N ASN A 325 -10.06 0.98 -18.79
CA ASN A 325 -10.90 0.79 -19.96
C ASN A 325 -12.00 -0.22 -19.66
N TYR A 326 -13.13 -0.07 -20.36
CA TYR A 326 -14.34 -0.84 -20.10
C TYR A 326 -14.11 -2.35 -20.29
N GLU A 327 -13.41 -2.75 -21.37
CA GLU A 327 -13.24 -4.16 -21.75
C GLU A 327 -12.40 -4.93 -20.72
N SER A 328 -11.31 -4.33 -20.24
CA SER A 328 -10.45 -4.92 -19.21
C SER A 328 -11.18 -5.07 -17.88
N LEU A 329 -11.94 -4.03 -17.51
CA LEU A 329 -12.78 -4.01 -16.33
C LEU A 329 -13.89 -5.06 -16.42
N ASP A 330 -14.58 -5.14 -17.57
CA ASP A 330 -15.67 -6.08 -17.80
C ASP A 330 -15.20 -7.52 -17.61
N MET A 331 -14.11 -7.90 -18.28
CA MET A 331 -13.56 -9.25 -18.21
C MET A 331 -13.10 -9.60 -16.80
N LEU A 332 -12.31 -8.72 -16.18
CA LEU A 332 -11.78 -9.00 -14.86
C LEU A 332 -12.89 -9.12 -13.83
N MET A 333 -13.86 -8.22 -13.83
CA MET A 333 -14.81 -8.16 -12.73
C MET A 333 -15.90 -9.23 -12.78
N ILE A 334 -15.92 -10.15 -13.76
CA ILE A 334 -16.96 -11.20 -13.84
C ILE A 334 -17.17 -11.93 -12.50
N PRO A 335 -16.12 -12.48 -11.82
CA PRO A 335 -16.32 -13.18 -10.55
C PRO A 335 -16.84 -12.24 -9.45
N PHE A 336 -16.30 -11.02 -9.38
CA PHE A 336 -16.70 -10.03 -8.39
C PHE A 336 -18.17 -9.62 -8.56
N ARG A 337 -18.62 -9.36 -9.79
CA ARG A 337 -20.02 -9.01 -10.08
C ARG A 337 -20.99 -10.12 -9.76
N ASN A 338 -20.63 -11.37 -10.02
CA ASN A 338 -21.45 -12.51 -9.66
C ASN A 338 -21.61 -12.61 -8.14
N GLU A 339 -20.52 -12.44 -7.39
CA GLU A 339 -20.60 -12.39 -5.92
C GLU A 339 -21.49 -11.24 -5.43
N LEU A 340 -21.38 -10.05 -6.02
CA LEU A 340 -22.23 -8.91 -5.67
C LEU A 340 -23.73 -9.19 -5.89
N ARG A 341 -24.10 -9.82 -7.01
CA ARG A 341 -25.50 -10.21 -7.28
C ARG A 341 -26.02 -11.19 -6.24
N GLU A 342 -25.22 -12.21 -5.92
CA GLU A 342 -25.60 -13.19 -4.90
C GLU A 342 -25.75 -12.52 -3.52
N LEU A 343 -24.90 -11.55 -3.18
CA LEU A 343 -25.00 -10.78 -1.94
C LEU A 343 -26.29 -9.95 -1.86
N THR A 344 -26.75 -9.37 -2.97
CA THR A 344 -28.00 -8.59 -3.01
C THR A 344 -29.25 -9.45 -3.04
N GLU A 345 -29.22 -10.59 -3.74
CA GLU A 345 -30.40 -11.43 -3.98
C GLU A 345 -30.64 -12.45 -2.85
N ILE A 346 -29.57 -13.06 -2.33
CA ILE A 346 -29.64 -14.19 -1.40
C ILE A 346 -29.08 -13.79 -0.02
N GLY A 347 -28.07 -12.93 0.00
CA GLY A 347 -27.33 -12.56 1.20
C GLY A 347 -26.13 -13.47 1.49
N LEU A 348 -25.58 -13.36 2.70
CA LEU A 348 -24.43 -14.12 3.17
C LEU A 348 -24.62 -14.57 4.62
N ILE A 349 -24.55 -15.89 4.85
CA ILE A 349 -24.63 -16.45 6.20
C ILE A 349 -23.28 -16.27 6.92
N ILE A 350 -23.26 -15.51 8.01
CA ILE A 350 -22.09 -15.26 8.87
C ILE A 350 -22.51 -15.45 10.32
N GLY A 351 -21.87 -16.37 11.03
CA GLY A 351 -22.17 -16.64 12.44
C GLY A 351 -23.60 -17.15 12.69
N GLY A 352 -24.20 -17.82 11.70
CA GLY A 352 -25.58 -18.32 11.76
C GLY A 352 -26.67 -17.31 11.40
N ILE A 353 -26.30 -16.07 11.09
CA ILE A 353 -27.20 -14.99 10.68
C ILE A 353 -27.06 -14.76 9.18
N ASN A 354 -28.17 -14.66 8.45
CA ASN A 354 -28.14 -14.25 7.05
C ASN A 354 -28.10 -12.73 6.95
N TRP A 355 -27.01 -12.20 6.40
CA TRP A 355 -26.83 -10.77 6.17
C TRP A 355 -27.24 -10.39 4.75
N MET A 356 -28.05 -9.35 4.60
CA MET A 356 -28.41 -8.74 3.32
C MET A 356 -27.53 -7.52 3.04
N PHE A 357 -27.31 -7.21 1.77
CA PHE A 357 -26.38 -6.16 1.37
C PHE A 357 -27.02 -5.15 0.43
N ASN A 358 -26.97 -3.87 0.82
CA ASN A 358 -27.30 -2.77 -0.07
C ASN A 358 -26.01 -2.26 -0.71
N LEU A 359 -26.03 -2.12 -2.04
CA LEU A 359 -24.86 -1.69 -2.80
C LEU A 359 -25.01 -0.24 -3.24
N TYR A 360 -23.92 0.50 -3.11
CA TYR A 360 -23.72 1.86 -3.58
C TYR A 360 -22.45 1.92 -4.42
N PHE A 361 -22.41 2.83 -5.39
CA PHE A 361 -21.22 3.09 -6.20
C PHE A 361 -20.86 4.57 -6.14
N SER A 362 -19.58 4.87 -5.93
CA SER A 362 -19.05 6.23 -5.97
C SER A 362 -17.58 6.17 -6.33
N SER A 363 -17.16 7.01 -7.27
CA SER A 363 -15.76 7.18 -7.67
C SER A 363 -15.61 8.54 -8.35
N ASP A 364 -14.39 8.88 -8.77
CA ASP A 364 -14.21 10.02 -9.68
C ASP A 364 -15.04 9.83 -10.97
N TRP A 365 -15.31 10.94 -11.65
CA TRP A 365 -16.20 10.94 -12.82
C TRP A 365 -15.75 10.01 -13.94
N LYS A 366 -14.43 9.92 -14.21
CA LYS A 366 -13.92 9.12 -15.32
C LYS A 366 -14.17 7.64 -15.05
N PHE A 367 -13.79 7.16 -13.87
CA PHE A 367 -14.02 5.77 -13.50
C PHE A 367 -15.52 5.43 -13.41
N LEU A 368 -16.34 6.36 -12.89
CA LEU A 368 -17.79 6.22 -12.81
C LEU A 368 -18.42 6.10 -14.20
N ALA A 369 -18.04 6.97 -15.13
CA ALA A 369 -18.56 6.96 -16.49
C ALA A 369 -18.20 5.66 -17.22
N ILE A 370 -16.96 5.17 -17.07
CA ILE A 370 -16.53 3.88 -17.61
C ILE A 370 -17.39 2.75 -17.05
N CYS A 371 -17.58 2.70 -15.73
CA CYS A 371 -18.37 1.66 -15.08
C CYS A 371 -19.87 1.69 -15.47
N LEU A 372 -20.39 2.85 -15.87
CA LEU A 372 -21.75 3.01 -16.41
C LEU A 372 -21.86 2.76 -17.92
N GLY A 373 -20.76 2.44 -18.61
CA GLY A 373 -20.72 2.34 -20.07
C GLY A 373 -21.14 3.64 -20.75
N PHE A 374 -20.78 4.78 -20.14
CA PHE A 374 -21.27 6.10 -20.50
C PHE A 374 -20.28 6.87 -21.37
N ASN A 375 -20.82 7.72 -22.24
CA ASN A 375 -20.06 8.60 -23.11
C ASN A 375 -19.22 9.60 -22.31
N SER A 376 -18.26 10.21 -23.01
CA SER A 376 -17.44 11.28 -22.46
C SER A 376 -18.28 12.44 -21.89
N ALA A 377 -17.71 13.14 -20.90
CA ALA A 377 -18.35 14.27 -20.22
C ALA A 377 -18.75 15.42 -21.18
N ASN A 378 -18.08 15.53 -22.32
CA ASN A 378 -18.34 16.55 -23.33
C ASN A 378 -19.40 16.13 -24.37
N SER A 379 -20.02 14.96 -24.26
CA SER A 379 -21.08 14.52 -25.17
C SER A 379 -22.36 15.36 -25.06
N LEU A 380 -23.24 15.29 -26.07
CA LEU A 380 -24.53 16.00 -26.05
C LEU A 380 -25.42 15.53 -24.90
N PHE A 381 -25.38 14.22 -24.59
CA PHE A 381 -26.11 13.57 -23.50
C PHE A 381 -25.11 13.20 -22.40
N PHE A 382 -24.81 14.17 -21.54
CA PHE A 382 -23.71 14.09 -20.57
C PHE A 382 -24.14 13.59 -19.19
N CYS A 383 -25.44 13.48 -18.91
CA CYS A 383 -25.92 13.11 -17.59
C CYS A 383 -26.26 11.62 -17.50
N PRO A 384 -25.63 10.85 -16.60
CA PRO A 384 -25.93 9.44 -16.42
C PRO A 384 -27.28 9.23 -15.72
N TRP A 385 -27.78 10.20 -14.95
CA TRP A 385 -29.03 10.07 -14.17
C TRP A 385 -30.31 10.48 -14.90
N CYS A 386 -30.22 11.34 -15.92
CA CYS A 386 -31.39 11.87 -16.63
C CYS A 386 -31.14 12.04 -18.14
N PRO A 387 -32.18 12.06 -18.99
CA PRO A 387 -32.05 12.14 -20.46
C PRO A 387 -31.77 13.56 -20.98
N ILE A 388 -31.34 14.48 -20.12
CA ILE A 388 -31.14 15.88 -20.47
C ILE A 388 -29.98 16.04 -21.45
N SER A 389 -30.17 16.90 -22.44
CA SER A 389 -29.12 17.30 -23.38
C SER A 389 -28.43 18.59 -22.93
N LYS A 390 -27.21 18.84 -23.45
CA LYS A 390 -26.49 20.11 -23.23
C LYS A 390 -27.32 21.36 -23.60
N LYS A 391 -28.24 21.25 -24.56
CA LYS A 391 -29.11 22.36 -25.00
C LYS A 391 -30.08 22.81 -23.90
N GLU A 392 -30.39 21.93 -22.97
CA GLU A 392 -31.37 22.17 -21.91
C GLU A 392 -30.71 22.45 -20.56
N MET A 393 -29.38 22.41 -20.48
CA MET A 393 -28.61 22.53 -19.24
C MET A 393 -28.79 23.89 -18.54
N SER A 394 -29.04 24.96 -19.30
CA SER A 394 -29.31 26.30 -18.77
C SER A 394 -30.76 26.51 -18.35
N ASN A 395 -31.65 25.53 -18.56
CA ASN A 395 -33.06 25.66 -18.22
C ASN A 395 -33.31 25.41 -16.73
N VAL A 396 -33.22 26.48 -15.93
CA VAL A 396 -33.47 26.49 -14.48
C VAL A 396 -34.92 26.15 -14.09
N ASN A 397 -35.87 26.24 -15.03
CA ASN A 397 -37.29 25.93 -14.80
C ASN A 397 -37.59 24.44 -14.95
N LYS A 398 -36.69 23.66 -15.56
CA LYS A 398 -36.86 22.22 -15.69
C LYS A 398 -36.76 21.56 -14.30
N GLU A 399 -37.48 20.46 -14.12
CA GLU A 399 -37.32 19.56 -12.99
C GLU A 399 -36.21 18.55 -13.34
N TRP A 400 -35.17 18.50 -12.51
CA TRP A 400 -34.02 17.62 -12.70
C TRP A 400 -34.21 16.49 -11.69
N SER A 401 -34.64 15.32 -12.18
CA SER A 401 -34.83 14.11 -11.38
C SER A 401 -34.01 12.97 -11.97
N ILE A 402 -33.65 12.01 -11.11
CA ILE A 402 -33.09 10.74 -11.56
C ILE A 402 -34.24 9.98 -12.23
N SER A 403 -34.23 9.97 -13.56
CA SER A 403 -35.36 9.46 -14.37
C SER A 403 -34.94 8.32 -15.29
N LYS A 404 -33.64 8.11 -15.48
CA LYS A 404 -33.12 6.91 -16.14
C LYS A 404 -33.25 5.72 -15.20
N GLN A 405 -33.58 4.56 -15.76
CA GLN A 405 -33.65 3.30 -15.03
C GLN A 405 -32.52 2.37 -15.48
N MET A 406 -31.91 1.67 -14.52
CA MET A 406 -30.76 0.80 -14.79
C MET A 406 -31.10 -0.32 -15.78
N ASP A 407 -32.30 -0.92 -15.67
CA ASP A 407 -32.75 -1.99 -16.56
C ASP A 407 -32.98 -1.54 -18.01
N CYS A 408 -33.24 -0.25 -18.21
CA CYS A 408 -33.52 0.35 -19.52
C CYS A 408 -32.35 1.20 -20.04
N ILE A 409 -31.16 1.08 -19.43
CA ILE A 409 -30.07 2.03 -19.65
C ILE A 409 -29.62 2.12 -21.11
N ASN A 410 -29.63 1.00 -21.84
CA ASN A 410 -29.26 0.89 -23.25
C ASN A 410 -30.24 1.59 -24.21
N ILE A 411 -31.45 1.92 -23.74
CA ILE A 411 -32.45 2.64 -24.53
C ILE A 411 -32.16 4.15 -24.51
N TYR A 412 -31.50 4.64 -23.46
CA TYR A 412 -31.22 6.06 -23.33
C TYR A 412 -29.96 6.47 -24.09
N ASN A 413 -30.03 7.65 -24.69
CA ASN A 413 -28.83 8.27 -25.25
C ASN A 413 -27.76 8.53 -24.17
N GLY A 414 -26.51 8.47 -24.59
CA GLY A 414 -25.35 8.72 -23.73
C GLY A 414 -24.65 7.44 -23.27
N HIS A 415 -25.27 6.26 -23.39
CA HIS A 415 -24.64 4.98 -23.04
C HIS A 415 -24.24 4.23 -24.32
N HIS A 416 -23.03 3.69 -24.34
CA HIS A 416 -22.50 2.87 -25.44
C HIS A 416 -22.32 1.39 -25.05
N SER A 417 -22.30 1.10 -23.74
CA SER A 417 -22.14 -0.25 -23.20
C SER A 417 -23.06 -0.44 -21.99
N VAL A 418 -23.31 -1.71 -21.64
CA VAL A 418 -24.06 -2.07 -20.43
C VAL A 418 -23.27 -1.63 -19.20
N PRO A 419 -23.87 -1.01 -18.17
CA PRO A 419 -23.20 -0.75 -16.91
C PRO A 419 -22.61 -2.02 -16.31
N LEU A 420 -21.35 -1.95 -15.89
CA LEU A 420 -20.65 -3.06 -15.27
C LEU A 420 -21.38 -3.48 -13.99
N PHE A 421 -21.78 -2.52 -13.15
CA PHE A 421 -22.49 -2.79 -11.90
C PHE A 421 -24.01 -2.61 -12.06
N ASN A 422 -24.61 -3.28 -13.05
CA ASN A 422 -26.04 -3.13 -13.37
C ASN A 422 -27.03 -3.60 -12.28
N MET A 423 -26.58 -4.34 -11.26
CA MET A 423 -27.42 -4.67 -10.10
C MET A 423 -27.50 -3.53 -9.06
N ILE A 424 -26.75 -2.43 -9.24
CA ILE A 424 -26.86 -1.23 -8.39
C ILE A 424 -27.86 -0.28 -9.04
N PRO A 425 -28.96 0.08 -8.36
CA PRO A 425 -29.94 1.01 -8.91
C PRO A 425 -29.32 2.40 -9.08
N LEU A 426 -29.78 3.17 -10.07
CA LEU A 426 -29.09 4.39 -10.51
C LEU A 426 -29.05 5.51 -9.45
N ASP A 427 -30.00 5.53 -8.53
CA ASP A 427 -30.05 6.42 -7.37
C ASP A 427 -29.04 6.06 -6.26
N HIS A 428 -28.42 4.88 -6.34
CA HIS A 428 -27.29 4.47 -5.50
C HIS A 428 -25.91 4.74 -6.15
N TRP A 429 -25.89 5.34 -7.34
CA TRP A 429 -24.67 5.87 -7.96
C TRP A 429 -24.47 7.32 -7.54
N ILE A 430 -23.57 7.53 -6.59
CA ILE A 430 -23.38 8.82 -5.92
C ILE A 430 -22.18 9.56 -6.56
N PRO A 431 -22.35 10.84 -6.94
CA PRO A 431 -21.23 11.67 -7.37
C PRO A 431 -20.21 11.87 -6.25
N ASP A 432 -18.92 11.89 -6.61
CA ASP A 432 -17.87 12.22 -5.66
C ASP A 432 -17.89 13.71 -5.27
N GLU A 433 -18.13 13.98 -3.97
CA GLU A 433 -18.25 15.35 -3.43
C GLU A 433 -16.98 16.17 -3.61
N LEU A 434 -15.81 15.53 -3.50
CA LEU A 434 -14.52 16.20 -3.57
C LEU A 434 -14.32 16.69 -5.00
N HIS A 435 -14.55 15.83 -5.99
CA HIS A 435 -14.41 16.18 -7.40
C HIS A 435 -15.42 17.24 -7.85
N ILE A 436 -16.63 17.27 -7.28
CA ILE A 436 -17.57 18.39 -7.47
C ILE A 436 -16.92 19.70 -7.02
N MET A 437 -16.39 19.74 -5.79
CA MET A 437 -15.72 20.93 -5.25
C MET A 437 -14.51 21.35 -6.09
N LEU A 438 -13.65 20.40 -6.45
CA LEU A 438 -12.46 20.67 -7.26
C LEU A 438 -12.84 21.32 -8.60
N ARG A 439 -13.79 20.71 -9.33
CA ARG A 439 -14.17 21.14 -10.69
C ARG A 439 -14.90 22.47 -10.72
N ILE A 440 -15.83 22.71 -9.79
CA ILE A 440 -16.57 23.98 -9.76
C ILE A 440 -15.63 25.11 -9.31
N THR A 441 -14.79 24.88 -8.31
CA THR A 441 -13.80 25.90 -7.88
C THR A 441 -12.81 26.22 -8.99
N ASP A 442 -12.34 25.22 -9.74
CA ASP A 442 -11.51 25.44 -10.94
C ASP A 442 -12.23 26.31 -11.97
N ARG A 443 -13.53 26.05 -12.20
CA ARG A 443 -14.29 26.84 -13.16
C ARG A 443 -14.45 28.28 -12.69
N LEU A 444 -14.79 28.50 -11.43
CA LEU A 444 -14.93 29.83 -10.83
C LEU A 444 -13.62 30.63 -10.90
N TRP A 445 -12.51 30.00 -10.54
CA TRP A 445 -11.19 30.63 -10.60
C TRP A 445 -10.77 30.99 -12.03
N ASN A 446 -10.93 30.05 -12.98
CA ASN A 446 -10.59 30.29 -14.38
C ASN A 446 -11.45 31.40 -15.00
N LEU A 447 -12.73 31.52 -14.62
CA LEU A 447 -13.60 32.59 -15.09
C LEU A 447 -13.10 33.97 -14.64
N VAL A 448 -12.65 34.11 -13.38
CA VAL A 448 -12.07 35.36 -12.88
C VAL A 448 -10.79 35.72 -13.63
N LEU A 449 -9.89 34.74 -13.85
CA LEU A 449 -8.66 34.98 -14.61
C LEU A 449 -8.96 35.37 -16.06
N HIS A 450 -9.94 34.73 -16.70
CA HIS A 450 -10.36 35.05 -18.07
C HIS A 450 -10.92 36.48 -18.18
N GLU A 451 -11.74 36.91 -17.23
CA GLU A 451 -12.27 38.28 -17.19
C GLU A 451 -11.15 39.33 -17.07
N ILE A 452 -10.15 39.06 -16.23
CA ILE A 452 -8.96 39.93 -16.08
C ILE A 452 -8.11 39.94 -17.35
N GLN A 453 -8.06 38.83 -18.09
CA GLN A 453 -7.38 38.75 -19.38
C GLN A 453 -8.12 39.53 -20.47
N GLU A 454 -9.44 39.36 -20.61
CA GLU A 454 -10.26 40.05 -21.62
C GLU A 454 -10.28 41.56 -21.42
N THR A 455 -10.17 42.02 -20.18
CA THR A 455 -10.09 43.45 -19.85
C THR A 455 -8.71 44.06 -20.04
N GLY A 456 -7.70 43.26 -20.40
CA GLY A 456 -6.31 43.71 -20.57
C GLY A 456 -5.58 43.99 -19.25
N TYR A 457 -6.18 43.69 -18.09
CA TYR A 457 -5.57 43.90 -16.79
C TYR A 457 -4.58 42.80 -16.39
N PHE A 458 -4.55 41.66 -17.12
CA PHE A 458 -3.65 40.54 -16.85
C PHE A 458 -2.17 40.79 -17.22
N ASN A 459 -1.53 41.74 -16.53
CA ASN A 459 -0.13 42.10 -16.66
C ASN A 459 0.71 41.62 -15.46
N ASP A 460 2.00 41.97 -15.40
CA ASP A 460 2.90 41.57 -14.31
C ASP A 460 2.43 42.08 -12.95
N VAL A 461 1.87 43.30 -12.89
CA VAL A 461 1.36 43.90 -11.67
C VAL A 461 0.16 43.11 -11.13
N ALA A 462 -0.81 42.78 -11.99
CA ALA A 462 -1.96 41.98 -11.59
C ALA A 462 -1.55 40.57 -11.13
N ARG A 463 -0.60 39.93 -11.83
CA ARG A 463 -0.04 38.63 -11.39
C ARG A 463 0.61 38.74 -10.02
N GLU A 464 1.37 39.80 -9.75
CA GLU A 464 2.00 40.02 -8.44
C GLU A 464 0.97 40.25 -7.34
N ILE A 465 -0.11 41.01 -7.61
CA ILE A 465 -1.22 41.22 -6.68
C ILE A 465 -1.89 39.88 -6.33
N ILE A 466 -2.21 39.06 -7.33
CA ILE A 466 -2.80 37.73 -7.12
C ILE A 466 -1.88 36.86 -6.26
N VAL A 467 -0.58 36.82 -6.55
CA VAL A 467 0.39 36.03 -5.78
C VAL A 467 0.49 36.52 -4.33
N LYS A 468 0.53 37.84 -4.10
CA LYS A 468 0.53 38.41 -2.75
C LYS A 468 -0.74 38.04 -1.98
N GLU A 469 -1.88 38.09 -2.65
CA GLU A 469 -3.17 37.76 -2.03
C GLU A 469 -3.30 36.26 -1.71
N MET A 470 -2.82 35.39 -2.60
CA MET A 470 -2.69 33.94 -2.33
C MET A 470 -1.78 33.67 -1.13
N ASN A 471 -0.63 34.36 -1.05
CA ASN A 471 0.28 34.23 0.08
C ASN A 471 -0.35 34.71 1.39
N ARG A 472 -1.15 35.79 1.37
CA ARG A 472 -1.89 36.30 2.54
C ARG A 472 -2.78 35.22 3.15
N ILE A 473 -3.44 34.42 2.32
CA ILE A 473 -4.31 33.30 2.75
C ILE A 473 -3.55 31.97 2.94
N LYS A 474 -2.21 32.00 2.95
CA LYS A 474 -1.33 30.84 3.12
C LYS A 474 -1.55 29.77 2.04
N VAL A 475 -1.66 30.20 0.79
CA VAL A 475 -1.70 29.36 -0.41
C VAL A 475 -0.45 29.66 -1.24
N ASN A 476 0.36 28.63 -1.51
CA ASN A 476 1.54 28.76 -2.35
C ASN A 476 1.12 28.78 -3.83
N PHE A 477 1.32 29.91 -4.51
CA PHE A 477 0.82 30.13 -5.86
C PHE A 477 1.81 30.94 -6.71
N HIS A 478 2.04 30.50 -7.94
CA HIS A 478 2.97 31.11 -8.88
C HIS A 478 2.43 31.07 -10.30
N PHE A 479 2.86 32.04 -11.11
CA PHE A 479 2.65 32.08 -12.56
C PHE A 479 3.98 31.80 -13.28
N TRP A 480 3.91 31.12 -14.43
CA TRP A 480 5.04 30.95 -15.34
C TRP A 480 4.58 30.98 -16.80
N GLN A 481 5.50 31.27 -17.72
CA GLN A 481 5.24 31.11 -19.15
C GLN A 481 5.64 29.71 -19.60
N GLU A 482 4.79 29.08 -20.39
CA GLU A 482 5.07 27.78 -20.98
C GLU A 482 6.18 27.89 -22.04
N LYS A 483 7.04 26.87 -22.12
CA LYS A 483 8.18 26.90 -23.06
C LYS A 483 7.68 26.91 -24.51
N GLY A 484 8.01 27.97 -25.25
CA GLY A 484 7.69 28.08 -26.67
C GLY A 484 6.33 28.69 -27.00
N CYS A 485 5.56 29.15 -26.01
CA CYS A 485 4.37 29.97 -26.24
C CYS A 485 4.32 31.19 -25.30
N GLN A 486 3.55 32.22 -25.67
CA GLN A 486 3.30 33.39 -24.82
C GLN A 486 2.19 33.13 -23.78
N THR A 487 1.77 31.87 -23.62
CA THR A 487 0.69 31.49 -22.71
C THR A 487 1.21 31.39 -21.28
N TRP A 488 0.49 32.00 -20.36
CA TRP A 488 0.76 31.93 -18.93
C TRP A 488 0.04 30.73 -18.31
N SER A 489 0.79 29.93 -17.57
CA SER A 489 0.31 28.86 -16.70
C SER A 489 0.43 29.27 -15.23
N PHE A 490 -0.24 28.53 -14.34
CA PHE A 490 -0.26 28.81 -12.92
C PHE A 490 -0.36 27.55 -12.07
N THR A 491 -0.01 27.66 -10.78
CA THR A 491 0.03 26.54 -9.84
C THR A 491 -1.33 25.85 -9.75
N SER A 492 -1.37 24.53 -9.99
CA SER A 492 -2.56 23.72 -9.73
C SER A 492 -2.81 23.63 -8.23
N LEU A 493 -4.01 24.04 -7.80
CA LEU A 493 -4.37 24.06 -6.38
C LEU A 493 -4.89 22.71 -5.91
N MET A 494 -4.49 22.31 -4.70
CA MET A 494 -5.02 21.11 -4.02
C MET A 494 -6.35 21.42 -3.31
N GLY A 495 -7.09 20.39 -2.88
CA GLY A 495 -8.44 20.55 -2.34
C GLY A 495 -8.56 21.53 -1.16
N GLN A 496 -7.61 21.50 -0.22
CA GLN A 496 -7.62 22.44 0.92
C GLN A 496 -7.30 23.87 0.49
N ASP A 497 -6.37 24.06 -0.45
CA ASP A 497 -6.02 25.40 -0.93
C ASP A 497 -7.15 25.99 -1.78
N LYS A 498 -7.86 25.17 -2.58
CA LYS A 498 -9.08 25.58 -3.27
C LYS A 498 -10.15 26.09 -2.31
N LEU A 499 -10.36 25.41 -1.17
CA LEU A 499 -11.31 25.86 -0.15
C LEU A 499 -10.90 27.18 0.51
N LYS A 500 -9.60 27.39 0.75
CA LYS A 500 -9.09 28.67 1.25
C LYS A 500 -9.30 29.79 0.24
N VAL A 501 -8.99 29.55 -1.03
CA VAL A 501 -9.19 30.53 -2.11
C VAL A 501 -10.67 30.88 -2.21
N LEU A 502 -11.53 29.85 -2.26
CA LEU A 502 -12.97 30.04 -2.35
C LEU A 502 -13.50 30.90 -1.20
N GLN A 503 -13.04 30.71 0.04
CA GLN A 503 -13.53 31.47 1.20
C GLN A 503 -12.87 32.83 1.41
N PHE A 504 -11.56 32.91 1.22
CA PHE A 504 -10.76 33.99 1.82
C PHE A 504 -10.04 34.88 0.80
N PHE A 505 -10.00 34.52 -0.49
CA PHE A 505 -9.36 35.38 -1.49
C PHE A 505 -10.12 36.70 -1.63
N ASP A 506 -9.44 37.82 -1.47
CA ASP A 506 -10.01 39.15 -1.61
C ASP A 506 -10.11 39.56 -3.09
N LEU A 507 -11.29 39.39 -3.65
CA LEU A 507 -11.61 39.72 -5.04
C LEU A 507 -11.50 41.24 -5.33
N SER A 508 -11.58 42.11 -4.31
CA SER A 508 -11.48 43.56 -4.50
C SER A 508 -10.08 44.01 -4.90
N THR A 509 -9.07 43.15 -4.72
CA THR A 509 -7.70 43.40 -5.15
C THR A 509 -7.52 43.38 -6.67
N ILE A 510 -8.45 42.73 -7.39
CA ILE A 510 -8.32 42.45 -8.83
C ILE A 510 -9.56 42.77 -9.66
N LEU A 511 -10.69 43.09 -9.02
CA LEU A 511 -11.96 43.43 -9.68
C LEU A 511 -12.55 44.73 -9.11
N PRO A 512 -13.33 45.49 -9.89
CA PRO A 512 -14.08 46.66 -9.38
C PRO A 512 -15.00 46.30 -8.20
N PRO A 513 -15.26 47.22 -7.25
CA PRO A 513 -15.99 46.90 -6.01
C PRO A 513 -17.39 46.30 -6.20
N THR A 514 -18.12 46.69 -7.24
CA THR A 514 -19.43 46.12 -7.59
C THR A 514 -19.28 44.68 -8.05
N ARG A 515 -18.38 44.43 -9.02
CA ARG A 515 -18.08 43.12 -9.57
C ARG A 515 -17.50 42.16 -8.53
N ALA A 516 -16.56 42.63 -7.71
CA ALA A 516 -15.95 41.86 -6.63
C ALA A 516 -17.02 41.33 -5.65
N ARG A 517 -18.00 42.17 -5.28
CA ARG A 517 -19.12 41.75 -4.42
C ARG A 517 -20.01 40.69 -5.07
N ALA A 518 -20.33 40.85 -6.36
CA ALA A 518 -21.13 39.87 -7.09
C ALA A 518 -20.45 38.49 -7.17
N ILE A 519 -19.16 38.46 -7.52
CA ILE A 519 -18.37 37.22 -7.57
C ILE A 519 -18.19 36.62 -6.17
N ARG A 520 -18.00 37.44 -5.14
CA ARG A 520 -17.94 37.00 -3.74
C ARG A 520 -19.22 36.28 -3.32
N MET A 521 -20.40 36.85 -3.62
CA MET A 521 -21.69 36.20 -3.37
C MET A 521 -21.84 34.86 -4.10
N LEU A 522 -21.34 34.76 -5.34
CA LEU A 522 -21.35 33.51 -6.10
C LEU A 522 -20.44 32.45 -5.46
N TRP A 523 -19.24 32.84 -5.00
CA TRP A 523 -18.29 31.94 -4.35
C TRP A 523 -18.77 31.49 -2.98
N ASP A 524 -19.34 32.41 -2.17
CA ASP A 524 -19.95 32.09 -0.87
C ASP A 524 -21.12 31.13 -1.05
N GLY A 525 -22.02 31.42 -2.00
CA GLY A 525 -23.15 30.54 -2.26
C GLY A 525 -22.73 29.13 -2.70
N PHE A 526 -21.61 28.98 -3.43
CA PHE A 526 -21.07 27.66 -3.74
C PHE A 526 -20.47 26.97 -2.51
N TYR A 527 -19.71 27.71 -1.71
CA TYR A 527 -19.13 27.20 -0.47
C TYR A 527 -20.22 26.68 0.49
N ASP A 528 -21.31 27.43 0.65
CA ASP A 528 -22.46 27.04 1.46
C ASP A 528 -23.09 25.74 0.94
N LEU A 529 -23.28 25.61 -0.38
CA LEU A 529 -23.77 24.36 -0.98
C LEU A 529 -22.82 23.18 -0.72
N TYR A 530 -21.50 23.42 -0.77
CA TYR A 530 -20.52 22.38 -0.48
C TYR A 530 -20.46 22.01 1.01
N MET A 531 -20.79 22.92 1.92
CA MET A 531 -20.97 22.58 3.34
C MET A 531 -22.29 21.83 3.56
N ASP A 532 -23.36 22.25 2.91
CA ASP A 532 -24.69 21.64 2.98
C ASP A 532 -24.67 20.18 2.52
N ILE A 533 -24.00 19.84 1.41
CA ILE A 533 -23.95 18.46 0.91
C ILE A 533 -23.24 17.50 1.88
N ARG A 534 -22.31 18.02 2.70
CA ARG A 534 -21.53 17.26 3.68
C ARG A 534 -22.20 17.15 5.04
N ASN A 535 -23.27 17.91 5.25
CA ASN A 535 -23.99 17.95 6.50
C ASN A 535 -25.17 16.97 6.46
N PRO A 536 -25.17 15.88 7.27
CA PRO A 536 -26.26 14.91 7.29
C PRO A 536 -27.62 15.51 7.71
N ALA A 537 -27.62 16.66 8.40
CA ALA A 537 -28.84 17.35 8.80
C ALA A 537 -29.46 18.21 7.68
N THR A 538 -28.78 18.37 6.55
CA THR A 538 -29.27 19.18 5.44
C THR A 538 -30.55 18.62 4.86
N ASN A 539 -31.60 19.44 4.81
CA ASN A 539 -32.85 19.06 4.19
C ASN A 539 -32.70 19.02 2.64
N PRO A 540 -32.98 17.89 1.96
CA PRO A 540 -32.78 17.76 0.52
C PRO A 540 -33.59 18.76 -0.33
N LYS A 541 -34.80 19.13 0.11
CA LYS A 541 -35.63 20.12 -0.60
C LYS A 541 -35.03 21.51 -0.49
N THR A 542 -34.47 21.85 0.67
CA THR A 542 -33.78 23.12 0.91
C THR A 542 -32.51 23.19 0.08
N PHE A 543 -31.71 22.13 0.06
CA PHE A 543 -30.53 22.02 -0.79
C PHE A 543 -30.87 22.22 -2.27
N LYS A 544 -31.88 21.49 -2.80
CA LYS A 544 -32.35 21.65 -4.20
C LYS A 544 -32.72 23.10 -4.51
N ARG A 545 -33.41 23.78 -3.60
CA ARG A 545 -33.81 25.19 -3.75
C ARG A 545 -32.58 26.11 -3.77
N ASN A 546 -31.66 25.96 -2.82
CA ASN A 546 -30.45 26.76 -2.73
C ASN A 546 -29.57 26.56 -3.97
N ALA A 547 -29.39 25.31 -4.43
CA ALA A 547 -28.63 24.98 -5.62
C ALA A 547 -29.24 25.61 -6.89
N LYS A 548 -30.58 25.59 -7.03
CA LYS A 548 -31.27 26.29 -8.12
C LYS A 548 -31.07 27.81 -8.08
N MET A 549 -31.08 28.41 -6.88
CA MET A 549 -30.87 29.85 -6.71
C MET A 549 -29.44 30.24 -7.06
N TRP A 550 -28.45 29.46 -6.59
CA TRP A 550 -27.05 29.65 -6.95
C TRP A 550 -26.83 29.50 -8.46
N LEU A 551 -27.41 28.49 -9.10
CA LEU A 551 -27.32 28.30 -10.55
C LEU A 551 -27.91 29.48 -11.32
N LYS A 552 -29.01 30.09 -10.84
CA LYS A 552 -29.56 31.31 -11.44
C LYS A 552 -28.56 32.45 -11.40
N ILE A 553 -27.90 32.68 -10.26
CA ILE A 553 -26.86 33.71 -10.11
C ILE A 553 -25.68 33.41 -11.05
N PHE A 554 -25.22 32.17 -11.10
CA PHE A 554 -24.13 31.74 -11.99
C PHE A 554 -24.43 31.99 -13.48
N LEU A 555 -25.69 31.82 -13.89
CA LEU A 555 -26.13 32.00 -15.27
C LEU A 555 -26.52 33.45 -15.62
N THR A 556 -26.54 34.37 -14.65
CA THR A 556 -26.87 35.77 -14.91
C THR A 556 -25.80 36.39 -15.83
N PRO A 557 -26.19 36.87 -17.03
CA PRO A 557 -25.26 37.56 -17.92
C PRO A 557 -24.77 38.85 -17.28
N SER A 558 -23.49 39.16 -17.45
CA SER A 558 -22.97 40.48 -17.09
C SER A 558 -23.61 41.56 -17.98
N THR A 559 -23.89 42.73 -17.42
CA THR A 559 -24.41 43.92 -18.11
C THR A 559 -23.49 45.11 -17.86
N GLY A 560 -23.37 46.02 -18.82
CA GLY A 560 -22.48 47.18 -18.73
C GLY A 560 -21.12 46.98 -19.41
N VAL A 561 -20.21 47.95 -19.23
CA VAL A 561 -18.87 47.97 -19.85
C VAL A 561 -17.85 47.36 -18.88
N PRO A 562 -17.09 46.30 -19.26
CA PRO A 562 -16.08 45.72 -18.38
C PRO A 562 -15.15 46.79 -17.77
N ASN A 563 -14.90 46.70 -16.45
CA ASN A 563 -14.12 47.66 -15.65
C ASN A 563 -14.72 49.06 -15.42
N SER A 564 -16.00 49.31 -15.74
CA SER A 564 -16.71 50.49 -15.22
C SER A 564 -17.48 50.17 -13.93
N ASP A 565 -17.82 51.20 -13.16
CA ASP A 565 -18.73 51.06 -12.01
C ASP A 565 -20.12 50.56 -12.42
N ASP A 566 -20.48 50.76 -13.70
CA ASP A 566 -21.71 50.31 -14.34
C ASP A 566 -21.62 48.85 -14.84
N PHE A 567 -20.47 48.17 -14.67
CA PHE A 567 -20.34 46.73 -14.95
C PHE A 567 -20.98 45.93 -13.82
N VAL A 568 -22.18 45.46 -14.08
CA VAL A 568 -23.01 44.74 -13.13
C VAL A 568 -23.09 43.27 -13.55
N GLN A 569 -22.91 42.36 -12.58
CA GLN A 569 -23.58 41.06 -12.64
C GLN A 569 -24.89 41.13 -11.89
#